data_AF-A0A956NUH7-F1
#
_entry.id   AF-A0A956NUH7-F1
#
_cell.length_a   1.000
_cell.length_b   1.000
_cell.length_c   1.000
_cell.angle_alpha   90.00
_cell.angle_beta   90.00
_cell.angle_gamma   90.00
#
_symmetry.space_group_name_H-M   'P 1'
#
loop_
_entity.id
_entity.type
_entity.pdbx_description
1 polymer ?
#
loop_
_entity_poly.entity_id
_entity_poly.type
_entity_poly.pdbx_seq_one_letter_code
_entity_poly.pdbx_strand_id
1 'polypeptide(L)'
;MRLNLEETLNDLYNLVLNPGTREWERSLLTIAKNSLEEEANFDTLLAKLEAQLRPLALRGTLTPDVTDFYNKLTGNAATSLSFDLTKHYTSNVVHQDSAIFAGGCFWCMVEPFETLNGIVSVLSGYTGGEIAHPTYDQVISQATGHVEAVEIIFDTRIIHYEELLTLYWQLTDPTDTLGQFQDRGSQYRPIIFVRNDSQRQLAEKSKQQLVDSGKYKKPIITFIQSATLFWPAENFHQQFYKKNPRKYKQIEQARRQLMAYQRIQDKIQTKLSWFN
;
A
#
# COMPACT_ATOMS: atom_id res chain seq x y z
N MET A 1 17.29 16.37 -17.02
CA MET A 1 18.12 15.71 -16.00
C MET A 1 18.72 14.49 -16.68
N ARG A 2 20.05 14.29 -16.69
CA ARG A 2 20.63 13.03 -17.20
C ARG A 2 20.38 11.94 -16.16
N LEU A 3 19.88 10.78 -16.60
CA LEU A 3 19.70 9.61 -15.74
C LEU A 3 21.08 9.08 -15.35
N ASN A 4 21.21 8.63 -14.11
CA ASN A 4 22.42 7.95 -13.65
C ASN A 4 22.20 6.43 -13.69
N LEU A 5 23.30 5.67 -13.82
CA LEU A 5 23.28 4.22 -13.98
C LEU A 5 22.65 3.51 -12.78
N GLU A 6 23.04 3.90 -11.57
CA GLU A 6 22.59 3.27 -10.32
C GLU A 6 21.08 3.41 -10.11
N GLU A 7 20.55 4.61 -10.28
CA GLU A 7 19.12 4.91 -10.19
C GLU A 7 18.32 4.19 -11.28
N THR A 8 18.87 4.09 -12.49
CA THR A 8 18.23 3.36 -13.59
C THR A 8 18.19 1.87 -13.32
N LEU A 9 19.28 1.28 -12.80
CA LEU A 9 19.33 -0.13 -12.39
C LEU A 9 18.33 -0.42 -11.27
N ASN A 10 18.25 0.46 -10.27
CA ASN A 10 17.27 0.33 -9.19
C ASN A 10 15.83 0.41 -9.72
N ASP A 11 15.53 1.35 -10.62
CA ASP A 11 14.22 1.46 -11.26
C ASP A 11 13.86 0.19 -12.03
N LEU A 12 14.78 -0.34 -12.85
CA LEU A 12 14.56 -1.57 -13.60
C LEU A 12 14.36 -2.76 -12.67
N TYR A 13 15.14 -2.86 -11.61
CA TYR A 13 14.97 -3.92 -10.61
C TYR A 13 13.59 -3.84 -9.96
N ASN A 14 13.15 -2.65 -9.56
CA ASN A 14 11.82 -2.44 -8.98
C ASN A 14 10.71 -2.81 -9.97
N LEU A 15 10.81 -2.40 -11.23
CA LEU A 15 9.81 -2.78 -12.24
C LEU A 15 9.81 -4.28 -12.54
N VAL A 16 10.97 -4.94 -12.54
CA VAL A 16 11.04 -6.40 -12.74
C VAL A 16 10.40 -7.16 -11.58
N LEU A 17 10.63 -6.70 -10.34
CA LEU A 17 10.00 -7.33 -9.16
C LEU A 17 8.53 -7.00 -9.00
N ASN A 18 8.07 -5.87 -9.56
CA ASN A 18 6.70 -5.44 -9.40
C ASN A 18 5.73 -6.43 -10.07
N PRO A 19 4.91 -7.17 -9.31
CA PRO A 19 3.89 -8.06 -9.87
C PRO A 19 2.86 -7.34 -10.74
N GLY A 20 2.66 -6.03 -10.59
CA GLY A 20 1.83 -5.23 -11.49
C GLY A 20 2.41 -5.08 -12.91
N THR A 21 3.72 -5.27 -13.08
CA THR A 21 4.38 -5.23 -14.38
C THR A 21 4.05 -6.49 -15.19
N ARG A 22 3.48 -6.29 -16.38
CA ARG A 22 3.05 -7.39 -17.24
C ARG A 22 4.24 -8.24 -17.68
N GLU A 23 4.04 -9.54 -17.86
CA GLU A 23 5.10 -10.49 -18.21
C GLU A 23 5.96 -10.07 -19.40
N TRP A 24 5.35 -9.52 -20.46
CA TRP A 24 6.12 -9.06 -21.63
C TRP A 24 6.92 -7.76 -21.33
N GLU A 25 6.38 -6.85 -20.51
CA GLU A 25 7.13 -5.66 -20.05
C GLU A 25 8.30 -6.09 -19.19
N ARG A 26 8.04 -6.99 -18.23
CA ARG A 26 9.03 -7.60 -17.34
C ARG A 26 10.16 -8.26 -18.11
N SER A 27 9.84 -9.00 -19.18
CA SER A 27 10.85 -9.62 -20.04
C SER A 27 11.78 -8.59 -20.67
N LEU A 28 11.23 -7.51 -21.25
CA LEU A 28 12.03 -6.42 -21.83
C LEU A 28 12.90 -5.72 -20.77
N LEU A 29 12.33 -5.44 -19.60
CA LEU A 29 13.03 -4.80 -18.49
C LEU A 29 14.14 -5.68 -17.91
N THR A 30 13.92 -6.99 -17.81
CA THR A 30 14.92 -7.96 -17.34
C THR A 30 16.11 -8.02 -18.30
N ILE A 31 15.85 -8.07 -19.61
CA ILE A 31 16.90 -8.02 -20.63
C ILE A 31 17.71 -6.73 -20.51
N ALA A 32 17.03 -5.59 -20.36
CA ALA A 32 17.71 -4.31 -20.18
C ALA A 32 18.56 -4.26 -18.89
N LYS A 33 18.01 -4.75 -17.77
CA LYS A 33 18.69 -4.81 -16.48
C LYS A 33 19.97 -5.65 -16.55
N ASN A 34 19.88 -6.89 -17.03
CA ASN A 34 21.03 -7.77 -17.14
C ASN A 34 22.10 -7.20 -18.10
N SER A 35 21.66 -6.58 -19.20
CA SER A 35 22.59 -5.94 -20.15
C SER A 35 23.34 -4.75 -19.53
N LEU A 36 22.71 -4.01 -18.61
CA LEU A 36 23.33 -2.89 -17.90
C LEU A 36 24.31 -3.35 -16.82
N GLU A 37 24.08 -4.50 -16.19
CA GLU A 37 24.97 -5.11 -15.20
C GLU A 37 26.27 -5.66 -15.83
N GLU A 38 26.24 -6.02 -17.13
CA GLU A 38 27.36 -6.64 -17.87
C GLU A 38 28.29 -5.63 -18.62
N GLU A 39 28.31 -4.35 -18.21
CA GLU A 39 29.18 -3.28 -18.76
C GLU A 39 28.93 -2.84 -20.23
N ALA A 40 27.68 -2.90 -20.71
CA ALA A 40 27.34 -2.32 -22.02
C ALA A 40 27.14 -0.78 -21.96
N ASN A 41 27.30 -0.11 -23.11
CA ASN A 41 27.15 1.35 -23.24
C ASN A 41 25.75 1.81 -22.77
N PHE A 42 25.72 2.52 -21.64
CA PHE A 42 24.52 2.97 -20.93
C PHE A 42 23.51 3.71 -21.84
N ASP A 43 23.98 4.69 -22.62
CA ASP A 43 23.13 5.51 -23.48
C ASP A 43 22.50 4.68 -24.61
N THR A 44 23.26 3.72 -25.16
CA THR A 44 22.79 2.86 -26.25
C THR A 44 21.71 1.90 -25.76
N LEU A 45 21.87 1.34 -24.55
CA LEU A 45 20.88 0.46 -23.95
C LEU A 45 19.59 1.21 -23.59
N LEU A 46 19.71 2.41 -23.04
CA LEU A 46 18.54 3.24 -22.76
C LEU A 46 17.78 3.62 -24.04
N ALA A 47 18.49 3.99 -25.11
CA ALA A 47 17.86 4.27 -26.40
C ALA A 47 17.13 3.04 -26.97
N LYS A 48 17.71 1.85 -26.82
CA LYS A 48 17.08 0.59 -27.25
C LYS A 48 15.82 0.28 -26.45
N LEU A 49 15.88 0.41 -25.12
CA LEU A 49 14.74 0.18 -24.24
C LEU A 49 13.62 1.21 -24.52
N GLU A 50 13.98 2.49 -24.65
CA GLU A 50 13.07 3.56 -25.03
C GLU A 50 12.35 3.25 -26.34
N ALA A 51 13.08 2.85 -27.38
CA ALA A 51 12.51 2.48 -28.67
C ALA A 51 11.54 1.28 -28.59
N GLN A 52 11.80 0.31 -27.70
CA GLN A 52 10.91 -0.84 -27.49
C GLN A 52 9.63 -0.46 -26.75
N LEU A 53 9.70 0.46 -25.78
CA LEU A 53 8.54 0.91 -25.00
C LEU A 53 7.70 1.98 -25.73
N ARG A 54 8.31 2.78 -26.61
CA ARG A 54 7.67 3.93 -27.29
C ARG A 54 6.33 3.62 -27.96
N PRO A 55 6.16 2.55 -28.78
CA PRO A 55 4.87 2.28 -29.43
C PRO A 55 3.73 2.05 -28.45
N LEU A 56 4.04 1.57 -27.25
CA LEU A 56 3.09 1.18 -26.21
C LEU A 56 2.78 2.38 -25.31
N ALA A 57 3.79 3.21 -25.03
CA ALA A 57 3.59 4.51 -24.40
C ALA A 57 2.64 5.39 -25.21
N LEU A 58 2.84 5.47 -26.53
CA LEU A 58 1.98 6.27 -27.43
C LEU A 58 0.53 5.77 -27.49
N ARG A 59 0.31 4.47 -27.25
CA ARG A 59 -1.03 3.87 -27.22
C ARG A 59 -1.67 3.90 -25.83
N GLY A 60 -0.96 4.40 -24.81
CA GLY A 60 -1.41 4.34 -23.42
C GLY A 60 -1.57 2.92 -22.90
N THR A 61 -0.81 1.96 -23.44
CA THR A 61 -0.94 0.54 -23.09
C THR A 61 0.10 0.05 -22.10
N LEU A 62 1.10 0.87 -21.73
CA LEU A 62 2.05 0.51 -20.67
C LEU A 62 1.34 0.40 -19.32
N THR A 63 1.82 -0.46 -18.44
CA THR A 63 1.43 -0.38 -17.02
C THR A 63 1.84 0.97 -16.46
N PRO A 64 1.13 1.52 -15.47
CA PRO A 64 1.41 2.87 -14.96
C PRO A 64 2.86 3.06 -14.49
N ASP A 65 3.46 2.05 -13.87
CA ASP A 65 4.84 2.13 -13.38
C ASP A 65 5.87 2.12 -14.51
N VAL A 66 5.61 1.34 -15.56
CA VAL A 66 6.44 1.37 -16.77
C VAL A 66 6.21 2.67 -17.55
N THR A 67 5.01 3.26 -17.45
CA THR A 67 4.71 4.60 -17.99
C THR A 67 5.51 5.67 -17.25
N ASP A 68 5.54 5.63 -15.92
CA ASP A 68 6.32 6.56 -15.08
C ASP A 68 7.81 6.45 -15.39
N PHE A 69 8.32 5.21 -15.48
CA PHE A 69 9.70 4.97 -15.88
C PHE A 69 10.00 5.45 -17.30
N TYR A 70 9.11 5.21 -18.25
CA TYR A 70 9.26 5.71 -19.62
C TYR A 70 9.23 7.25 -19.70
N ASN A 71 8.37 7.90 -18.91
CA ASN A 71 8.33 9.36 -18.82
C ASN A 71 9.63 9.92 -18.21
N LYS A 72 10.15 9.24 -17.17
CA LYS A 72 11.47 9.54 -16.59
C LYS A 72 12.58 9.35 -17.63
N LEU A 73 12.55 8.26 -18.38
CA LEU A 73 13.50 7.90 -19.45
C LEU A 73 13.55 8.98 -20.54
N THR A 74 12.39 9.49 -20.94
CA THR A 74 12.25 10.49 -22.01
C THR A 74 12.40 11.94 -21.55
N GLY A 75 12.64 12.19 -20.25
CA GLY A 75 12.80 13.52 -19.70
C GLY A 75 11.48 14.29 -19.51
N ASN A 76 10.33 13.62 -19.63
CA ASN A 76 9.01 14.12 -19.27
C ASN A 76 8.83 14.02 -17.74
N ALA A 77 9.65 14.77 -17.01
CA ALA A 77 9.86 14.60 -15.59
C ALA A 77 8.81 15.33 -14.75
N ALA A 78 7.72 14.65 -14.43
CA ALA A 78 6.97 14.91 -13.20
C ALA A 78 7.15 13.71 -12.26
N THR A 79 7.99 13.90 -11.22
CA THR A 79 8.06 13.09 -9.99
C THR A 79 8.48 11.61 -10.10
N SER A 80 9.77 11.31 -9.98
CA SER A 80 10.26 9.93 -9.85
C SER A 80 11.11 9.73 -8.58
N LEU A 81 10.46 9.66 -7.42
CA LEU A 81 11.02 8.86 -6.33
C LEU A 81 10.57 7.42 -6.60
N SER A 82 11.49 6.51 -6.90
CA SER A 82 11.16 5.09 -7.05
C SER A 82 11.13 4.41 -5.69
N PHE A 83 10.07 3.66 -5.43
CA PHE A 83 9.97 2.84 -4.24
C PHE A 83 10.85 1.60 -4.39
N ASP A 84 11.68 1.33 -3.38
CA ASP A 84 12.56 0.16 -3.32
C ASP A 84 11.77 -1.09 -2.89
N LEU A 85 11.36 -1.90 -3.88
CA LEU A 85 10.64 -3.16 -3.67
C LEU A 85 11.55 -4.28 -3.16
N THR A 86 12.88 -4.14 -3.22
CA THR A 86 13.83 -5.21 -2.82
C THR A 86 13.61 -5.60 -1.35
N LYS A 87 13.38 -4.61 -0.50
CA LYS A 87 13.16 -4.77 0.94
C LYS A 87 11.86 -5.50 1.26
N HIS A 88 10.89 -5.46 0.35
CA HIS A 88 9.59 -6.10 0.56
C HIS A 88 9.59 -7.57 0.13
N TYR A 89 10.38 -7.92 -0.89
CA TYR A 89 10.43 -9.27 -1.47
C TYR A 89 11.65 -10.08 -1.09
N THR A 90 12.41 -9.65 -0.08
CA THR A 90 13.52 -10.46 0.42
C THR A 90 12.96 -11.74 1.04
N SER A 91 13.31 -12.90 0.47
CA SER A 91 12.84 -14.19 0.94
C SER A 91 13.73 -14.76 2.06
N ASN A 92 13.15 -15.61 2.91
CA ASN A 92 13.85 -16.38 3.95
C ASN A 92 14.63 -15.56 4.99
N VAL A 93 14.20 -14.33 5.28
CA VAL A 93 14.82 -13.56 6.36
C VAL A 93 14.32 -14.08 7.71
N VAL A 94 15.26 -14.62 8.51
CA VAL A 94 14.96 -15.08 9.87
C VAL A 94 14.48 -13.89 10.70
N HIS A 95 13.44 -14.11 11.52
CA HIS A 95 12.80 -13.09 12.36
C HIS A 95 12.01 -12.01 11.63
N GLN A 96 11.56 -12.25 10.40
CA GLN A 96 10.55 -11.41 9.76
C GLN A 96 9.20 -12.10 9.68
N ASP A 97 8.14 -11.33 9.89
CA ASP A 97 6.76 -11.70 9.59
C ASP A 97 6.09 -10.55 8.81
N SER A 98 4.89 -10.79 8.28
CA SER A 98 4.10 -9.74 7.65
C SER A 98 2.66 -9.62 8.14
N ALA A 99 2.15 -8.41 8.09
CA ALA A 99 0.77 -8.06 8.43
C ALA A 99 0.12 -7.36 7.23
N ILE A 100 -1.16 -7.67 6.96
CA ILE A 100 -1.92 -7.03 5.89
C ILE A 100 -3.18 -6.39 6.47
N PHE A 101 -3.32 -5.08 6.27
CA PHE A 101 -4.44 -4.29 6.80
C PHE A 101 -5.09 -3.42 5.72
N ALA A 102 -6.42 -3.52 5.62
CA ALA A 102 -7.27 -2.59 4.89
C ALA A 102 -8.02 -1.70 5.89
N GLY A 103 -8.04 -0.39 5.63
CA GLY A 103 -8.48 0.59 6.62
C GLY A 103 -8.84 1.96 6.05
N GLY A 104 -9.19 2.03 4.77
CA GLY A 104 -9.44 3.28 4.06
C GLY A 104 -8.39 3.55 2.99
N CYS A 105 -8.22 4.81 2.59
CA CYS A 105 -7.15 5.16 1.67
C CYS A 105 -5.78 4.72 2.22
N PHE A 106 -5.07 3.87 1.47
CA PHE A 106 -3.78 3.34 1.91
C PHE A 106 -2.71 4.42 2.16
N TRP A 107 -2.85 5.62 1.59
CA TRP A 107 -1.91 6.72 1.77
C TRP A 107 -1.85 7.15 3.23
N CYS A 108 -3.00 7.11 3.91
CA CYS A 108 -3.13 7.43 5.34
C CYS A 108 -2.58 6.34 6.26
N MET A 109 -2.43 5.11 5.74
CA MET A 109 -2.01 3.94 6.49
C MET A 109 -0.48 3.79 6.50
N VAL A 110 0.20 4.18 5.41
CA VAL A 110 1.64 3.92 5.23
C VAL A 110 2.51 4.61 6.29
N GLU A 111 2.50 5.94 6.40
CA GLU A 111 3.43 6.67 7.29
C GLU A 111 3.33 6.25 8.77
N PRO A 112 2.12 6.08 9.36
CA PRO A 112 2.02 5.63 10.73
C PRO A 112 2.73 4.31 11.03
N PHE A 113 2.71 3.35 10.09
CA PHE A 113 3.45 2.11 10.24
C PHE A 113 4.93 2.29 9.87
N GLU A 114 5.25 2.92 8.75
CA GLU A 114 6.63 3.04 8.24
C GLU A 114 7.57 3.78 9.22
N THR A 115 7.03 4.56 10.15
CA THR A 115 7.80 5.30 11.17
C THR A 115 8.01 4.55 12.49
N LEU A 116 7.43 3.35 12.65
CA LEU A 116 7.65 2.52 13.84
C LEU A 116 9.02 1.83 13.81
N ASN A 117 9.66 1.73 14.98
CA ASN A 117 10.88 0.94 15.11
C ASN A 117 10.58 -0.55 14.89
N GLY A 118 11.43 -1.24 14.13
CA GLY A 118 11.25 -2.65 13.76
C GLY A 118 10.48 -2.88 12.45
N ILE A 119 9.97 -1.84 11.81
CA ILE A 119 9.37 -1.96 10.47
C ILE A 119 10.46 -1.96 9.41
N VAL A 120 10.38 -2.96 8.52
CA VAL A 120 11.34 -3.18 7.42
C VAL A 120 10.85 -2.50 6.15
N SER A 121 9.56 -2.67 5.83
CA SER A 121 8.94 -2.12 4.63
C SER A 121 7.42 -2.05 4.79
N VAL A 122 6.80 -1.02 4.21
CA VAL A 122 5.33 -0.89 4.11
C VAL A 122 4.98 -0.63 2.66
N LEU A 123 4.15 -1.50 2.08
CA LEU A 123 3.79 -1.48 0.68
C LEU A 123 2.28 -1.27 0.52
N SER A 124 1.89 -0.26 -0.26
CA SER A 124 0.49 -0.04 -0.65
C SER A 124 0.08 -1.04 -1.73
N GLY A 125 -1.16 -1.54 -1.67
CA GLY A 125 -1.66 -2.47 -2.67
C GLY A 125 -3.13 -2.81 -2.54
N TYR A 126 -3.52 -3.87 -3.25
CA TYR A 126 -4.88 -4.35 -3.44
C TYR A 126 -4.96 -5.83 -3.08
N THR A 127 -5.97 -6.24 -2.33
CA THR A 127 -6.18 -7.66 -1.97
C THR A 127 -7.67 -7.95 -1.70
N GLY A 128 -8.03 -9.22 -1.54
CA GLY A 128 -9.38 -9.67 -1.21
C GLY A 128 -10.39 -9.65 -2.37
N GLY A 129 -9.97 -9.31 -3.58
CA GLY A 129 -10.77 -9.36 -4.81
C GLY A 129 -10.40 -10.53 -5.71
N GLU A 130 -11.01 -10.57 -6.89
CA GLU A 130 -10.96 -11.74 -7.79
C GLU A 130 -10.07 -11.54 -9.02
N ILE A 131 -9.77 -10.29 -9.38
CA ILE A 131 -9.05 -9.95 -10.61
C ILE A 131 -7.54 -9.97 -10.35
N ALA A 132 -6.81 -10.72 -11.17
CA ALA A 132 -5.35 -10.70 -11.12
C ALA A 132 -4.79 -9.39 -11.67
N HIS A 133 -3.71 -8.88 -11.05
CA HIS A 133 -3.05 -7.63 -11.44
C HIS A 133 -4.01 -6.43 -11.58
N PRO A 134 -4.84 -6.12 -10.55
CA PRO A 134 -5.79 -5.02 -10.62
C PRO A 134 -5.06 -3.67 -10.70
N THR A 135 -5.57 -2.75 -11.52
CA THR A 135 -5.12 -1.34 -11.52
C THR A 135 -5.93 -0.51 -10.55
N TYR A 136 -5.39 0.64 -10.13
CA TYR A 136 -6.12 1.59 -9.30
C TYR A 136 -7.52 1.92 -9.86
N ASP A 137 -7.60 2.24 -11.15
CA ASP A 137 -8.86 2.57 -11.83
C ASP A 137 -9.90 1.44 -11.77
N GLN A 138 -9.43 0.19 -11.89
CA GLN A 138 -10.30 -0.96 -11.74
C GLN A 138 -10.78 -1.09 -10.28
N VAL A 139 -9.89 -0.93 -9.30
CA VAL A 139 -10.27 -1.03 -7.88
C VAL A 139 -11.25 0.07 -7.46
N ILE A 140 -11.03 1.33 -7.84
CA ILE A 140 -11.94 2.43 -7.49
C ILE A 140 -13.32 2.31 -8.15
N SER A 141 -13.42 1.58 -9.27
CA SER A 141 -14.70 1.27 -9.92
C SER A 141 -15.58 0.31 -9.10
N GLN A 142 -15.00 -0.34 -8.08
CA GLN A 142 -15.64 -1.34 -7.21
C GLN A 142 -16.00 -2.66 -7.90
N ALA A 143 -15.65 -2.83 -9.18
CA ALA A 143 -15.98 -4.03 -9.95
C ALA A 143 -15.09 -5.25 -9.62
N THR A 144 -13.94 -5.05 -8.98
CA THR A 144 -12.92 -6.09 -8.80
C THR A 144 -13.06 -6.89 -7.49
N GLY A 145 -13.82 -6.36 -6.53
CA GLY A 145 -13.91 -6.86 -5.16
C GLY A 145 -12.72 -6.51 -4.25
N HIS A 146 -11.62 -5.99 -4.82
CA HIS A 146 -10.43 -5.63 -4.06
C HIS A 146 -10.69 -4.48 -3.07
N VAL A 147 -9.88 -4.45 -2.03
CA VAL A 147 -9.74 -3.31 -1.12
C VAL A 147 -8.34 -2.72 -1.23
N GLU A 148 -8.23 -1.42 -0.98
CA GLU A 148 -6.94 -0.81 -0.66
C GLU A 148 -6.43 -1.34 0.68
N ALA A 149 -5.19 -1.80 0.69
CA ALA A 149 -4.53 -2.36 1.85
C ALA A 149 -3.05 -1.96 1.87
N VAL A 150 -2.45 -2.12 3.04
CA VAL A 150 -1.00 -2.08 3.22
C VAL A 150 -0.50 -3.46 3.65
N GLU A 151 0.57 -3.94 3.03
CA GLU A 151 1.38 -5.05 3.53
C GLU A 151 2.59 -4.48 4.28
N ILE A 152 2.85 -5.01 5.47
CA ILE A 152 3.88 -4.52 6.38
C ILE A 152 4.83 -5.68 6.67
N ILE A 153 6.11 -5.54 6.35
CA ILE A 153 7.17 -6.46 6.76
C ILE A 153 7.82 -5.90 8.03
N PHE A 154 7.94 -6.72 9.07
CA PHE A 154 8.48 -6.28 10.36
C PHE A 154 9.40 -7.32 11.00
N ASP A 155 10.35 -6.83 11.80
CA ASP A 155 11.27 -7.66 12.60
C ASP A 155 10.61 -8.07 13.92
N THR A 156 10.32 -9.36 14.05
CA THR A 156 9.60 -9.94 15.19
C THR A 156 10.38 -9.87 16.51
N ARG A 157 11.66 -9.47 16.49
CA ARG A 157 12.48 -9.23 17.69
C ARG A 157 12.32 -7.83 18.26
N ILE A 158 11.81 -6.90 17.45
CA ILE A 158 11.71 -5.47 17.79
C ILE A 158 10.25 -5.06 17.98
N ILE A 159 9.35 -5.55 17.14
CA ILE A 159 7.92 -5.21 17.17
C ILE A 159 7.06 -6.46 16.96
N HIS A 160 5.94 -6.54 17.67
CA HIS A 160 5.01 -7.66 17.63
C HIS A 160 3.70 -7.33 16.90
N TYR A 161 3.01 -8.36 16.41
CA TYR A 161 1.78 -8.23 15.64
C TYR A 161 0.67 -7.49 16.43
N GLU A 162 0.59 -7.68 17.74
CA GLU A 162 -0.35 -6.99 18.63
C GLU A 162 -0.14 -5.47 18.69
N GLU A 163 1.11 -5.01 18.55
CA GLU A 163 1.41 -3.58 18.48
C GLU A 163 0.92 -2.99 17.15
N LEU A 164 1.07 -3.75 16.06
CA LEU A 164 0.52 -3.37 14.76
C LEU A 164 -1.01 -3.32 14.77
N LEU A 165 -1.67 -4.30 15.41
CA LEU A 165 -3.12 -4.30 15.63
C LEU A 165 -3.54 -3.08 16.46
N THR A 166 -2.79 -2.77 17.53
CA THR A 166 -3.06 -1.60 18.38
C THR A 166 -3.03 -0.31 17.58
N LEU A 167 -2.04 -0.15 16.70
CA LEU A 167 -1.97 1.02 15.81
C LEU A 167 -3.10 1.00 14.77
N TYR A 168 -3.41 -0.15 14.17
CA TYR A 168 -4.51 -0.30 13.21
C TYR A 168 -5.85 0.23 13.77
N TRP A 169 -6.21 -0.13 15.00
CA TRP A 169 -7.43 0.32 15.66
C TRP A 169 -7.45 1.84 15.96
N GLN A 170 -6.29 2.49 15.97
CA GLN A 170 -6.18 3.95 16.12
C GLN A 170 -6.29 4.70 14.79
N LEU A 171 -6.00 4.03 13.68
CA LEU A 171 -5.98 4.61 12.34
C LEU A 171 -7.33 4.50 11.62
N THR A 172 -8.12 3.50 11.95
CA THR A 172 -9.37 3.14 11.27
C THR A 172 -10.61 3.51 12.11
N ASP A 173 -11.74 3.68 11.44
CA ASP A 173 -13.07 3.63 12.05
C ASP A 173 -13.59 2.19 11.98
N PRO A 174 -13.53 1.43 13.09
CA PRO A 174 -13.87 0.03 13.10
C PRO A 174 -15.39 -0.24 13.13
N THR A 175 -16.20 0.81 12.98
CA THR A 175 -17.66 0.77 13.05
C THR A 175 -18.34 1.05 11.70
N ASP A 176 -17.56 1.30 10.64
CA ASP A 176 -18.04 1.72 9.32
C ASP A 176 -17.57 0.81 8.18
N THR A 177 -18.49 0.01 7.62
CA THR A 177 -18.21 -0.87 6.48
C THR A 177 -18.36 -0.18 5.12
N LEU A 178 -18.93 1.02 5.07
CA LEU A 178 -19.26 1.71 3.81
C LEU A 178 -18.11 2.60 3.30
N GLY A 179 -16.97 2.57 4.00
CA GLY A 179 -15.79 3.35 3.74
C GLY A 179 -15.19 3.89 5.02
N GLN A 180 -14.18 4.73 4.90
CA GLN A 180 -13.41 5.27 6.01
C GLN A 180 -13.27 6.78 5.84
N PHE A 181 -13.79 7.53 6.79
CA PHE A 181 -13.70 8.99 6.82
C PHE A 181 -14.27 9.67 5.56
N GLN A 182 -13.43 10.29 4.73
CA GLN A 182 -13.86 10.90 3.47
C GLN A 182 -13.90 9.89 2.31
N ASP A 183 -13.24 8.74 2.47
CA ASP A 183 -13.12 7.71 1.44
C ASP A 183 -14.31 6.76 1.53
N ARG A 184 -15.09 6.65 0.45
CA ARG A 184 -16.37 5.94 0.44
C ARG A 184 -16.42 4.91 -0.67
N GLY A 185 -17.03 3.77 -0.38
CA GLY A 185 -17.08 2.62 -1.27
C GLY A 185 -16.47 1.37 -0.66
N SER A 186 -16.82 0.23 -1.25
CA SER A 186 -16.42 -1.09 -0.74
C SER A 186 -14.90 -1.27 -0.70
N GLN A 187 -14.15 -0.67 -1.61
CA GLN A 187 -12.69 -0.73 -1.68
C GLN A 187 -11.98 -0.12 -0.46
N TYR A 188 -12.67 0.69 0.34
CA TYR A 188 -12.13 1.35 1.52
C TYR A 188 -12.58 0.70 2.84
N ARG A 189 -13.28 -0.44 2.78
CA ARG A 189 -13.82 -1.10 3.98
C ARG A 189 -12.69 -1.63 4.90
N PRO A 190 -12.86 -1.60 6.23
CA PRO A 190 -11.84 -2.06 7.15
C PRO A 190 -11.80 -3.60 7.21
N ILE A 191 -10.63 -4.18 6.93
CA ILE A 191 -10.37 -5.62 7.02
C ILE A 191 -8.98 -5.87 7.58
N ILE A 192 -8.86 -6.82 8.49
CA ILE A 192 -7.58 -7.41 8.91
C ILE A 192 -7.42 -8.73 8.18
N PHE A 193 -6.38 -8.84 7.36
CA PHE A 193 -6.04 -10.07 6.64
C PHE A 193 -4.98 -10.85 7.42
N VAL A 194 -5.33 -12.03 7.90
CA VAL A 194 -4.49 -12.87 8.75
C VAL A 194 -3.84 -13.99 7.94
N ARG A 195 -2.53 -14.19 8.11
CA ARG A 195 -1.76 -15.17 7.32
C ARG A 195 -1.76 -16.57 7.91
N ASN A 196 -2.04 -16.70 9.20
CA ASN A 196 -2.03 -17.97 9.94
C ASN A 196 -2.96 -17.90 11.16
N ASP A 197 -3.14 -19.04 11.83
CA ASP A 197 -4.03 -19.16 12.99
C ASP A 197 -3.56 -18.34 14.20
N SER A 198 -2.25 -18.13 14.37
CA SER A 198 -1.72 -17.28 15.44
C SER A 198 -2.17 -15.83 15.25
N GLN A 199 -1.98 -15.27 14.05
CA GLN A 199 -2.47 -13.92 13.71
C GLN A 199 -3.99 -13.83 13.83
N ARG A 200 -4.73 -14.87 13.44
CA ARG A 200 -6.19 -14.92 13.62
C ARG A 200 -6.59 -14.77 15.09
N GLN A 201 -6.01 -15.58 15.96
CA GLN A 201 -6.30 -15.54 17.40
C GLN A 201 -5.95 -14.18 18.01
N LEU A 202 -4.81 -13.60 17.64
CA LEU A 202 -4.39 -12.27 18.12
C LEU A 202 -5.31 -11.16 17.62
N ALA A 203 -5.70 -11.19 16.33
CA ALA A 203 -6.62 -10.23 15.74
C ALA A 203 -7.99 -10.29 16.41
N GLU A 204 -8.56 -11.49 16.57
CA GLU A 204 -9.86 -11.72 17.23
C GLU A 204 -9.83 -11.29 18.70
N LYS A 205 -8.75 -11.63 19.42
CA LYS A 205 -8.55 -11.17 20.80
C LYS A 205 -8.48 -9.64 20.88
N SER A 206 -7.73 -8.98 19.99
CA SER A 206 -7.62 -7.52 19.98
C SER A 206 -8.96 -6.84 19.64
N LYS A 207 -9.74 -7.43 18.73
CA LYS A 207 -11.10 -6.99 18.40
C LYS A 207 -12.02 -7.10 19.62
N GLN A 208 -11.98 -8.22 20.33
CA GLN A 208 -12.78 -8.42 21.53
C GLN A 208 -12.38 -7.44 22.64
N GLN A 209 -11.08 -7.21 22.85
CA GLN A 209 -10.60 -6.19 23.79
C GLN A 209 -11.11 -4.79 23.46
N LEU A 210 -11.22 -4.45 22.17
CA LEU A 210 -11.78 -3.16 21.73
C LEU A 210 -13.29 -3.06 21.99
N VAL A 211 -14.02 -4.16 21.83
CA VAL A 211 -15.45 -4.25 22.19
C VAL A 211 -15.62 -4.06 23.69
N ASP A 212 -14.87 -4.83 24.49
CA ASP A 212 -14.94 -4.82 25.96
C ASP A 212 -14.51 -3.49 26.56
N SER A 213 -13.67 -2.72 25.86
CA SER A 213 -13.25 -1.40 26.31
C SER A 213 -14.38 -0.37 26.35
N GLY A 214 -15.53 -0.64 25.72
CA GLY A 214 -16.67 0.28 25.64
C GLY A 214 -16.37 1.61 24.94
N LYS A 215 -15.31 1.67 24.14
CA LYS A 215 -14.84 2.91 23.49
C LYS A 215 -15.75 3.36 22.36
N TYR A 216 -16.42 2.40 21.72
CA TYR A 216 -17.35 2.62 20.61
C TYR A 216 -18.75 2.19 21.01
N LYS A 217 -19.75 2.99 20.65
CA LYS A 217 -21.17 2.64 20.86
C LYS A 217 -21.69 1.67 19.79
N LYS A 218 -21.22 1.88 18.57
CA LYS A 218 -21.57 1.02 17.44
C LYS A 218 -20.78 -0.28 17.55
N PRO A 219 -21.34 -1.41 17.07
CA PRO A 219 -20.62 -2.66 16.98
C PRO A 219 -19.31 -2.53 16.19
N ILE A 220 -18.29 -3.25 16.62
CA ILE A 220 -17.00 -3.35 15.91
C ILE A 220 -17.18 -4.34 14.75
N ILE A 221 -17.30 -3.81 13.53
CA ILE A 221 -17.65 -4.56 12.33
C ILE A 221 -16.45 -4.92 11.44
N THR A 222 -15.23 -4.49 11.79
CA THR A 222 -14.02 -4.83 11.03
C THR A 222 -13.94 -6.33 10.79
N PHE A 223 -13.77 -6.73 9.53
CA PHE A 223 -13.67 -8.12 9.14
C PHE A 223 -12.28 -8.68 9.48
N ILE A 224 -12.21 -9.96 9.85
CA ILE A 224 -10.96 -10.70 10.01
C ILE A 224 -11.00 -11.88 9.05
N GLN A 225 -10.22 -11.79 7.97
CA GLN A 225 -10.26 -12.73 6.84
C GLN A 225 -8.89 -13.35 6.62
N SER A 226 -8.86 -14.57 6.07
CA SER A 226 -7.57 -15.15 5.66
C SER A 226 -6.95 -14.30 4.55
N ALA A 227 -5.64 -14.08 4.62
CA ALA A 227 -4.92 -13.36 3.59
C ALA A 227 -5.07 -14.06 2.23
N THR A 228 -5.31 -13.26 1.21
CA THR A 228 -5.30 -13.68 -0.20
C THR A 228 -4.09 -13.07 -0.88
N LEU A 229 -3.95 -13.26 -2.19
CA LEU A 229 -2.86 -12.65 -2.94
C LEU A 229 -2.88 -11.12 -2.78
N PHE A 230 -1.71 -10.54 -2.50
CA PHE A 230 -1.52 -9.10 -2.38
C PHE A 230 -0.91 -8.57 -3.68
N TRP A 231 -1.59 -7.58 -4.27
CA TRP A 231 -1.17 -6.92 -5.50
C TRP A 231 -0.68 -5.51 -5.17
N PRO A 232 0.64 -5.25 -5.22
CA PRO A 232 1.22 -3.92 -5.14
C PRO A 232 0.51 -2.90 -6.03
N ALA A 233 0.24 -1.75 -5.45
CA ALA A 233 -0.23 -0.59 -6.18
C ALA A 233 0.94 0.05 -6.94
N GLU A 234 0.57 0.87 -7.90
CA GLU A 234 1.47 1.66 -8.71
C GLU A 234 2.42 2.52 -7.85
N ASN A 235 3.65 2.71 -8.30
CA ASN A 235 4.72 3.48 -7.66
C ASN A 235 4.24 4.86 -7.22
N PHE A 236 3.42 5.58 -8.00
CA PHE A 236 2.93 6.89 -7.58
C PHE A 236 2.08 6.86 -6.29
N HIS A 237 1.50 5.71 -5.93
CA HIS A 237 0.84 5.51 -4.64
C HIS A 237 1.82 5.16 -3.51
N GLN A 238 2.97 4.57 -3.83
CA GLN A 238 3.97 4.17 -2.85
C GLN A 238 4.63 5.39 -2.21
N GLN A 239 4.79 5.36 -0.89
CA GLN A 239 5.38 6.46 -0.11
C GLN A 239 4.77 7.83 -0.45
N PHE A 240 3.45 7.88 -0.68
CA PHE A 240 2.75 9.09 -1.10
C PHE A 240 3.02 10.29 -0.18
N TYR A 241 3.15 10.08 1.13
CA TYR A 241 3.47 11.12 2.09
C TYR A 241 4.85 11.78 1.88
N LYS A 242 5.84 11.03 1.38
CA LYS A 242 7.16 11.56 0.98
C LYS A 242 7.09 12.28 -0.37
N LYS A 243 6.36 11.71 -1.33
CA LYS A 243 6.25 12.24 -2.71
C LYS A 243 5.37 13.49 -2.79
N ASN A 244 4.31 13.56 -2.00
CA ASN A 244 3.30 14.61 -2.02
C ASN A 244 2.97 15.14 -0.60
N PRO A 245 3.96 15.69 0.13
CA PRO A 245 3.82 15.99 1.56
C PRO A 245 2.71 17.01 1.87
N ARG A 246 2.49 18.00 0.99
CA ARG A 246 1.43 19.01 1.16
C ARG A 246 0.03 18.39 1.08
N LYS A 247 -0.21 17.60 0.02
CA LYS A 247 -1.51 16.93 -0.20
C LYS A 247 -1.75 15.87 0.86
N TYR A 248 -0.72 15.10 1.22
CA TYR A 248 -0.79 14.16 2.32
C TYR A 248 -1.19 14.84 3.65
N LYS A 249 -0.54 15.94 4.02
CA LYS A 249 -0.89 16.69 5.25
C LYS A 249 -2.34 17.17 5.25
N GLN A 250 -2.89 17.58 4.11
CA GLN A 250 -4.31 17.97 4.01
C GLN A 250 -5.24 16.79 4.27
N ILE A 251 -4.98 15.64 3.63
CA ILE A 251 -5.75 14.39 3.82
C ILE A 251 -5.67 13.95 5.28
N GLU A 252 -4.48 13.96 5.85
CA GLU A 252 -4.20 13.53 7.21
C GLU A 252 -4.88 14.43 8.26
N GLN A 253 -4.87 15.74 8.06
CA GLN A 253 -5.60 16.71 8.89
C GLN A 253 -7.12 16.48 8.82
N ALA A 254 -7.68 16.30 7.62
CA ALA A 254 -9.10 16.02 7.45
C ALA A 254 -9.51 14.74 8.19
N ARG A 255 -8.71 13.67 8.06
CA ARG A 255 -8.92 12.41 8.79
C ARG A 255 -8.92 12.60 10.30
N ARG A 256 -7.92 13.32 10.85
CA ARG A 256 -7.83 13.62 12.29
C ARG A 256 -9.05 14.38 12.80
N GLN A 257 -9.52 15.38 12.04
CA GLN A 257 -10.71 16.16 12.39
C GLN A 257 -11.96 15.30 12.43
N LEU A 258 -12.16 14.43 11.43
CA LEU A 258 -13.30 13.51 11.38
C LEU A 258 -13.28 12.51 12.55
N MET A 259 -12.12 11.91 12.84
CA MET A 259 -11.97 11.03 14.01
C MET A 259 -12.26 11.74 15.32
N ALA A 260 -11.78 12.97 15.49
CA ALA A 260 -12.03 13.76 16.70
C ALA A 260 -13.53 14.05 16.86
N TYR A 261 -14.20 14.41 15.76
CA TYR A 261 -15.64 14.64 15.73
C TYR A 261 -16.44 13.40 16.12
N GLN A 262 -16.13 12.24 15.53
CA GLN A 262 -16.77 10.96 15.87
C GLN A 262 -16.61 10.62 17.36
N ARG A 263 -15.40 10.74 17.90
CA ARG A 263 -15.13 10.49 19.34
C ARG A 263 -15.93 11.43 20.26
N ILE A 264 -16.14 12.69 19.86
CA ILE A 264 -16.96 13.64 20.61
C ILE A 264 -18.43 13.22 20.55
N GLN A 265 -18.94 12.86 19.37
CA GLN A 265 -20.32 12.40 19.21
C GLN A 265 -20.61 11.16 20.07
N ASP A 266 -19.72 10.18 20.05
CA ASP A 266 -19.85 8.97 20.88
C ASP A 266 -19.90 9.32 22.37
N LYS A 267 -19.01 10.21 22.85
CA LYS A 267 -18.99 10.66 24.25
C LYS A 267 -20.26 11.41 24.66
N ILE A 268 -20.78 12.31 23.81
CA ILE A 268 -22.01 13.07 24.10
C ILE A 268 -23.19 12.12 24.21
N GLN A 269 -23.31 11.19 23.26
CA GLN A 269 -24.36 10.17 23.33
C GLN A 269 -24.23 9.30 24.59
N THR A 270 -23.02 9.04 25.11
CA THR A 270 -22.82 8.22 26.34
C THR A 270 -23.35 8.94 27.57
N LYS A 271 -23.16 10.26 27.66
CA LYS A 271 -23.72 11.04 28.76
C LYS A 271 -25.24 11.07 28.73
N LEU A 272 -25.85 11.23 27.55
CA LEU A 272 -27.31 11.27 27.41
C LEU A 272 -27.99 9.93 27.75
N SER A 273 -27.37 8.79 27.42
CA SER A 273 -27.90 7.47 27.79
C SER A 273 -27.81 7.13 29.29
N TRP A 274 -27.11 7.94 30.10
CA TRP A 274 -27.08 7.80 31.57
C TRP A 274 -28.22 8.57 32.27
N PHE A 275 -28.96 9.40 31.54
CA PHE A 275 -30.05 10.22 32.07
C PHE A 275 -31.46 9.72 31.68
N ASN A 276 -31.54 8.56 31.02
CA ASN A 276 -32.77 7.82 30.71
C ASN A 276 -32.66 6.41 31.29
#